data_AF-A0A1I3U3A6-F1
#
_entry.id   AF-A0A1I3U3A6-F1
#
_cell.length_a   1.000
_cell.length_b   1.000
_cell.length_c   1.000
_cell.angle_alpha   90.00
_cell.angle_beta   90.00
_cell.angle_gamma   90.00
#
_symmetry.space_group_name_H-M   'P 1'
#
loop_
_entity.id
_entity.type
_entity.pdbx_description
1 polymer ?
#
loop_
_entity_poly.entity_id
_entity_poly.type
_entity_poly.pdbx_seq_one_letter_code
_entity_poly.pdbx_strand_id
1 'polypeptide(L)'
;MKYLHERQINGYVPDNKFRSRDPKFAQQKDKYGKRHQNLPSTGWKETIPAGEFQFDPVSLTCICPSGETLTYRGQREAENGKTRVHFEGRLLQSRYCPKKQRCMQNPASANHRKGSGRQVSFTIEKKRSPNYTDWMKHRVDSPRGKEIYSHRMSVVEPVFGNIGTTKRLNRFSLRGKKKIQGQWQLYCLVHNIEKLANYGQLAA
;
A
#
# COMPACT_ATOMS: atom_id res chain seq x y z
N MET A 1 -5.90 5.38 -12.02
CA MET A 1 -5.92 6.82 -12.40
C MET A 1 -5.73 7.05 -13.89
N LYS A 2 -4.76 6.38 -14.54
CA LYS A 2 -4.53 6.47 -16.01
C LYS A 2 -5.81 6.41 -16.85
N TYR A 3 -6.64 5.38 -16.66
CA TYR A 3 -7.92 5.23 -17.37
C TYR A 3 -8.87 6.43 -17.22
N LEU A 4 -8.98 7.01 -16.02
CA LEU A 4 -9.83 8.18 -15.78
C LEU A 4 -9.29 9.43 -16.51
N HIS A 5 -7.97 9.59 -16.50
CA HIS A 5 -7.30 10.70 -17.17
C HIS A 5 -7.43 10.59 -18.69
N GLU A 6 -7.10 9.43 -19.27
CA GLU A 6 -7.13 9.21 -20.72
C GLU A 6 -8.54 9.31 -21.31
N ARG A 7 -9.55 8.81 -20.58
CA ARG A 7 -10.95 8.89 -21.01
C ARG A 7 -11.67 10.15 -20.57
N GLN A 8 -10.96 11.11 -19.97
CA GLN A 8 -11.55 12.38 -19.48
C GLN A 8 -12.75 12.16 -18.53
N ILE A 9 -12.69 11.10 -17.72
CA ILE A 9 -13.77 10.78 -16.78
C ILE A 9 -13.61 11.64 -15.53
N ASN A 10 -14.68 12.33 -15.15
CA ASN A 10 -14.73 13.16 -13.94
C ASN A 10 -14.88 12.32 -12.65
N GLY A 11 -13.87 11.52 -12.33
CA GLY A 11 -13.79 10.73 -11.09
C GLY A 11 -12.82 11.32 -10.07
N TYR A 12 -13.15 11.19 -8.78
CA TYR A 12 -12.30 11.56 -7.64
C TYR A 12 -12.02 10.31 -6.81
N VAL A 13 -10.77 9.85 -6.82
CA VAL A 13 -10.38 8.60 -6.16
C VAL A 13 -9.23 8.88 -5.20
N PRO A 14 -9.42 8.76 -3.87
CA PRO A 14 -8.35 9.01 -2.91
C PRO A 14 -7.28 7.92 -2.99
N ASP A 15 -6.04 8.26 -2.67
CA ASP A 15 -4.99 7.28 -2.39
C ASP A 15 -4.97 6.90 -0.89
N ASN A 16 -4.14 5.94 -0.54
CA ASN A 16 -4.05 5.42 0.83
C ASN A 16 -3.56 6.45 1.86
N LYS A 17 -2.97 7.56 1.40
CA LYS A 17 -2.47 8.64 2.26
C LYS A 17 -3.38 9.87 2.30
N PHE A 18 -4.53 9.85 1.63
CA PHE A 18 -5.47 10.98 1.59
C PHE A 18 -5.76 11.54 2.99
N ARG A 19 -6.19 10.69 3.93
CA ARG A 19 -6.49 11.13 5.29
C ARG A 19 -5.27 11.70 6.02
N SER A 20 -4.08 11.15 5.78
CA SER A 20 -2.85 11.66 6.40
C SER A 20 -2.44 13.04 5.91
N ARG A 21 -2.92 13.48 4.74
CA ARG A 21 -2.60 14.81 4.18
C ARG A 21 -3.58 15.89 4.60
N ASP A 22 -4.77 15.53 5.08
CA ASP A 22 -5.77 16.50 5.50
C ASP A 22 -5.68 16.76 7.02
N PRO A 23 -5.43 18.01 7.45
CA PRO A 23 -5.34 18.38 8.86
C PRO A 23 -6.57 17.95 9.68
N LYS A 24 -7.76 17.87 9.07
CA LYS A 24 -9.00 17.45 9.76
C LYS A 24 -8.92 16.02 10.33
N PHE A 25 -8.04 15.17 9.81
CA PHE A 25 -7.87 13.80 10.31
C PHE A 25 -6.62 13.63 11.20
N ALA A 26 -5.92 14.70 11.56
CA ALA A 26 -4.69 14.61 12.36
C ALA A 26 -4.88 13.81 13.66
N GLN A 27 -5.99 14.08 14.38
CA GLN A 27 -6.33 13.43 15.65
C GLN A 27 -7.25 12.20 15.49
N GLN A 28 -7.51 11.73 14.26
CA GLN A 28 -8.45 10.63 14.03
C GLN A 28 -8.01 9.35 14.76
N LYS A 29 -6.70 9.10 14.83
CA LYS A 29 -6.14 7.89 15.44
C LYS A 29 -6.25 7.90 16.96
N ASP A 30 -6.36 9.07 17.57
CA ASP A 30 -6.55 9.21 19.03
C ASP A 30 -7.96 8.73 19.42
N LYS A 31 -8.95 9.02 18.56
CA LYS A 31 -10.35 8.62 18.78
C LYS A 31 -10.65 7.15 18.46
N TYR A 32 -10.13 6.64 17.33
CA TYR A 32 -10.51 5.31 16.82
C TYR A 32 -9.42 4.24 16.96
N GLY A 33 -8.26 4.62 17.50
CA GLY A 33 -7.10 3.73 17.62
C GLY A 33 -6.46 3.38 16.27
N LYS A 34 -5.39 2.59 16.33
CA LYS A 34 -4.79 1.98 15.14
C LYS A 34 -5.61 0.76 14.75
N ARG A 35 -5.89 0.59 13.45
CA ARG A 35 -6.53 -0.62 12.93
C ARG A 35 -5.75 -1.86 13.40
N HIS A 36 -6.44 -2.92 13.82
CA HIS A 36 -5.82 -4.17 14.26
C HIS A 36 -4.77 -4.63 13.24
N GLN A 37 -3.50 -4.63 13.67
CA GLN A 37 -2.35 -5.04 12.87
C GLN A 37 -1.95 -6.49 13.17
N ASN A 38 -2.91 -7.35 13.55
CA ASN A 38 -2.66 -8.78 13.76
C ASN A 38 -2.33 -9.43 12.40
N LEU A 39 -1.12 -9.15 11.93
CA LEU A 39 -0.53 -9.73 10.75
C LEU A 39 -0.03 -11.11 11.17
N PRO A 40 -0.29 -12.16 10.36
CA PRO A 40 0.29 -13.46 10.62
C PRO A 40 1.81 -13.33 10.67
N SER A 41 2.45 -14.10 11.56
CA SER A 41 3.91 -14.19 11.58
C SER A 41 4.39 -14.57 10.19
N THR A 42 5.28 -13.75 9.63
CA THR A 42 5.81 -13.99 8.29
C THR A 42 6.81 -15.15 8.30
N GLY A 43 7.24 -15.62 9.48
CA GLY A 43 8.32 -16.60 9.66
C GLY A 43 9.72 -16.03 9.42
N TRP A 44 9.84 -14.74 9.12
CA TRP A 44 11.13 -14.06 8.96
C TRP A 44 11.67 -13.67 10.32
N LYS A 45 12.94 -13.96 10.57
CA LYS A 45 13.60 -13.47 11.79
C LYS A 45 13.89 -11.97 11.66
N GLU A 46 14.01 -11.31 12.79
CA GLU A 46 14.44 -9.92 12.80
C GLU A 46 15.91 -9.85 12.36
N THR A 47 16.20 -9.00 11.37
CA THR A 47 17.55 -8.77 10.88
C THR A 47 17.86 -7.30 10.88
N ILE A 48 19.15 -6.97 10.94
CA ILE A 48 19.62 -5.58 10.94
C ILE A 48 18.96 -4.79 9.80
N PRO A 49 18.12 -3.78 10.09
CA PRO A 49 17.34 -3.08 9.08
C PRO A 49 18.25 -2.31 8.11
N ALA A 50 17.75 -2.03 6.91
CA ALA A 50 18.48 -1.24 5.91
C ALA A 50 18.83 0.17 6.41
N GLY A 51 18.11 0.71 7.40
CA GLY A 51 18.39 2.02 8.01
C GLY A 51 19.70 2.09 8.80
N GLU A 52 20.28 0.95 9.21
CA GLU A 52 21.60 0.93 9.86
C GLU A 52 22.77 0.91 8.87
N PHE A 53 22.48 0.79 7.57
CA PHE A 53 23.49 0.79 6.51
C PHE A 53 23.69 2.23 6.04
N GLN A 54 24.95 2.66 5.93
CA GLN A 54 25.28 4.00 5.45
C GLN A 54 25.22 3.99 3.93
N PHE A 55 24.21 4.64 3.38
CA PHE A 55 23.98 4.72 1.94
C PHE A 55 24.18 6.15 1.45
N ASP A 56 25.09 6.32 0.49
CA ASP A 56 25.26 7.58 -0.24
C ASP A 56 24.53 7.50 -1.60
N PRO A 57 23.44 8.27 -1.78
CA PRO A 57 22.69 8.27 -3.03
C PRO A 57 23.40 8.96 -4.20
N VAL A 58 24.44 9.76 -3.95
CA VAL A 58 25.19 10.48 -4.99
C VAL A 58 26.24 9.57 -5.59
N SER A 59 27.10 8.98 -4.76
CA SER A 59 28.15 8.05 -5.22
C SER A 59 27.64 6.62 -5.46
N LEU A 60 26.39 6.32 -5.10
CA LEU A 60 25.81 4.97 -5.13
C LEU A 60 26.67 3.96 -4.37
N THR A 61 27.19 4.38 -3.21
CA THR A 61 27.94 3.51 -2.31
C THR A 61 27.11 3.15 -1.10
N CYS A 62 27.37 1.96 -0.54
CA CYS A 62 26.68 1.46 0.64
C CYS A 62 27.68 0.75 1.54
N ILE A 63 27.73 1.14 2.82
CA ILE A 63 28.61 0.56 3.84
C ILE A 63 27.74 -0.14 4.89
N CYS A 64 28.09 -1.37 5.23
CA CYS A 64 27.37 -2.13 6.24
C CYS A 64 27.74 -1.69 7.67
N PRO A 65 26.94 -2.07 8.69
CA PRO A 65 27.25 -1.83 10.10
C PRO A 65 28.52 -2.51 10.64
N SER A 66 29.23 -3.26 9.79
CA SER A 66 30.55 -3.85 10.09
C SER A 66 31.69 -3.12 9.37
N GLY A 67 31.42 -2.01 8.68
CA GLY A 67 32.43 -1.21 7.97
C GLY A 67 32.77 -1.67 6.54
N GLU A 68 32.27 -2.83 6.11
CA GLU A 68 32.52 -3.35 4.76
C GLU A 68 31.63 -2.68 3.70
N THR A 69 32.21 -2.41 2.53
CA THR A 69 31.48 -1.86 1.36
C THR A 69 30.72 -2.95 0.62
N LEU A 70 29.45 -2.69 0.30
CA LEU A 70 28.62 -3.59 -0.49
C LEU A 70 28.80 -3.36 -1.99
N THR A 71 28.65 -4.43 -2.77
CA THR A 71 28.66 -4.39 -4.24
C THR A 71 27.35 -3.82 -4.74
N TYR A 72 27.43 -2.76 -5.57
CA TYR A 72 26.29 -2.24 -6.31
C TYR A 72 25.79 -3.27 -7.34
N ARG A 73 24.49 -3.59 -7.31
CA ARG A 73 23.86 -4.58 -8.20
C ARG A 73 22.99 -3.95 -9.29
N GLY A 74 22.66 -2.67 -9.18
CA GLY A 74 21.86 -1.96 -10.17
C GLY A 74 20.72 -1.14 -9.57
N GLN A 75 20.15 -0.28 -10.42
CA GLN A 75 18.92 0.45 -10.15
C GLN A 75 17.76 -0.22 -10.90
N ARG A 76 16.62 -0.38 -10.23
CA ARG A 76 15.40 -0.91 -10.81
C ARG A 76 14.24 0.02 -10.53
N GLU A 77 13.45 0.32 -11.54
CA GLU A 77 12.21 1.06 -11.36
C GLU A 77 11.13 0.08 -10.91
N ALA A 78 10.51 0.37 -9.76
CA ALA A 78 9.34 -0.36 -9.31
C ALA A 78 8.09 0.14 -10.06
N GLU A 79 7.05 -0.70 -10.12
CA GLU A 79 5.78 -0.39 -10.80
C GLU A 79 5.11 0.91 -10.31
N ASN A 80 5.45 1.37 -9.10
CA ASN A 80 5.00 2.63 -8.52
C ASN A 80 5.83 3.86 -8.95
N GLY A 81 6.71 3.73 -9.94
CA GLY A 81 7.59 4.77 -10.46
C GLY A 81 8.72 5.18 -9.50
N LYS A 82 8.99 4.37 -8.46
CA LYS A 82 10.10 4.61 -7.53
C LYS A 82 11.32 3.82 -7.95
N THR A 83 12.47 4.50 -8.07
CA THR A 83 13.75 3.83 -8.32
C THR A 83 14.30 3.25 -7.02
N ARG A 84 14.61 1.95 -7.05
CA ARG A 84 15.32 1.26 -5.97
C ARG A 84 16.73 0.91 -6.41
N VAL A 85 17.68 1.15 -5.52
CA VAL A 85 19.10 0.82 -5.70
C VAL A 85 19.38 -0.41 -4.89
N HIS A 86 19.94 -1.44 -5.54
CA HIS A 86 20.19 -2.72 -4.93
C HIS A 86 21.68 -2.89 -4.64
N PHE A 87 21.98 -3.37 -3.43
CA PHE A 87 23.32 -3.68 -2.97
C PHE A 87 23.39 -5.09 -2.44
N GLU A 88 24.54 -5.72 -2.61
CA GLU A 88 24.82 -7.04 -2.06
C GLU A 88 26.20 -7.07 -1.40
N GLY A 89 26.26 -7.55 -0.16
CA GLY A 89 27.52 -7.82 0.52
C GLY A 89 28.32 -8.91 -0.18
N ARG A 90 29.65 -8.78 -0.24
CA ARG A 90 30.48 -9.81 -0.85
C ARG A 90 30.38 -11.11 -0.06
N LEU A 91 30.39 -12.24 -0.75
CA LEU A 91 30.24 -13.56 -0.11
C LEU A 91 31.33 -13.84 0.92
N LEU A 92 32.59 -13.53 0.62
CA LEU A 92 33.71 -13.74 1.53
C LEU A 92 33.57 -12.88 2.80
N GLN A 93 33.31 -11.58 2.66
CA GLN A 93 33.06 -10.68 3.80
C GLN A 93 31.86 -11.15 4.62
N SER A 94 30.76 -11.54 3.96
CA SER A 94 29.54 -12.00 4.63
C SER A 94 29.75 -13.34 5.35
N ARG A 95 30.58 -14.24 4.80
CA ARG A 95 30.89 -15.58 5.35
C ARG A 95 31.59 -15.48 6.70
N TYR A 96 32.58 -14.59 6.81
CA TYR A 96 33.41 -14.40 8.00
C TYR A 96 32.95 -13.25 8.90
N CYS A 97 31.82 -12.60 8.59
CA CYS A 97 31.31 -11.50 9.41
C CYS A 97 30.78 -12.00 10.76
N PRO A 98 31.21 -11.40 11.90
CA PRO A 98 30.74 -11.80 13.23
C PRO A 98 29.24 -11.56 13.42
N LYS A 99 28.67 -10.57 12.73
CA LYS A 99 27.24 -10.24 12.75
C LYS A 99 26.40 -11.08 11.78
N LYS A 100 26.97 -12.07 11.06
CA LYS A 100 26.28 -12.86 10.01
C LYS A 100 24.93 -13.42 10.45
N GLN A 101 24.86 -13.96 11.67
CA GLN A 101 23.65 -14.60 12.21
C GLN A 101 22.48 -13.61 12.40
N ARG A 102 22.77 -12.37 12.80
CA ARG A 102 21.76 -11.29 12.99
C ARG A 102 21.55 -10.46 11.73
N CYS A 103 22.53 -10.44 10.81
CA CYS A 103 22.48 -9.66 9.59
C CYS A 103 21.71 -10.37 8.47
N MET A 104 21.89 -11.67 8.26
CA MET A 104 21.31 -12.40 7.13
C MET A 104 20.09 -13.20 7.53
N GLN A 105 19.05 -13.22 6.69
CA GLN A 105 17.88 -14.09 6.88
C GLN A 105 18.26 -15.57 6.83
N ASN A 106 19.08 -15.96 5.84
CA ASN A 106 19.69 -17.28 5.77
C ASN A 106 21.23 -17.18 5.81
N PRO A 107 21.86 -17.29 7.00
CA PRO A 107 23.31 -17.26 7.18
C PRO A 107 24.08 -18.33 6.40
N ALA A 108 23.47 -19.49 6.13
CA ALA A 108 24.12 -20.57 5.38
C ALA A 108 24.32 -20.20 3.90
N SER A 109 23.54 -19.25 3.37
CA SER A 109 23.69 -18.75 2.00
C SER A 109 25.13 -18.27 1.74
N ALA A 110 25.74 -17.54 2.67
CA ALA A 110 27.11 -17.03 2.50
C ALA A 110 28.18 -18.15 2.38
N ASN A 111 27.87 -19.36 2.85
CA ASN A 111 28.80 -20.49 2.82
C ASN A 111 28.78 -21.23 1.47
N HIS A 112 27.74 -21.05 0.65
CA HIS A 112 27.58 -21.73 -0.64
C HIS A 112 28.17 -20.91 -1.80
N ARG A 113 28.80 -21.58 -2.78
CA ARG A 113 29.44 -20.91 -3.94
C ARG A 113 28.46 -20.12 -4.81
N LYS A 114 27.21 -20.60 -4.92
CA LYS A 114 26.10 -19.91 -5.62
C LYS A 114 25.18 -19.13 -4.67
N GLY A 115 25.61 -18.95 -3.42
CA GLY A 115 24.83 -18.22 -2.44
C GLY A 115 24.87 -16.71 -2.67
N SER A 116 24.21 -15.99 -1.78
CA SER A 116 24.18 -14.53 -1.76
C SER A 116 24.62 -13.99 -0.40
N GLY A 117 25.26 -12.83 -0.42
CA GLY A 117 25.55 -12.06 0.79
C GLY A 117 24.31 -11.32 1.31
N ARG A 118 24.50 -10.43 2.28
CA ARG A 118 23.41 -9.54 2.73
C ARG A 118 22.94 -8.67 1.56
N GLN A 119 21.66 -8.75 1.22
CA GLN A 119 21.02 -7.89 0.23
C GLN A 119 20.26 -6.76 0.93
N VAL A 120 20.51 -5.53 0.51
CA VAL A 120 19.77 -4.34 0.96
C VAL A 120 19.38 -3.50 -0.24
N SER A 121 18.28 -2.77 -0.14
CA SER A 121 17.86 -1.86 -1.19
C SER A 121 17.34 -0.55 -0.61
N PHE A 122 17.72 0.56 -1.24
CA PHE A 122 17.29 1.90 -0.87
C PHE A 122 16.41 2.47 -1.96
N THR A 123 15.37 3.20 -1.57
CA THR A 123 14.57 3.96 -2.52
C THR A 123 15.24 5.32 -2.69
N ILE A 124 15.68 5.66 -3.89
CA ILE A 124 16.11 7.03 -4.21
C ILE A 124 14.90 7.77 -4.76
N GLU A 125 14.55 8.87 -4.12
CA GLU A 125 13.62 9.84 -4.69
C GLU A 125 14.36 10.68 -5.72
N LYS A 126 14.50 10.16 -6.95
CA LYS A 126 14.66 11.08 -8.09
C LYS A 126 13.39 11.93 -8.13
N LYS A 127 13.50 13.23 -8.44
CA LYS A 127 12.35 14.08 -8.81
C LYS A 127 11.66 13.42 -10.00
N ARG A 128 10.79 12.45 -9.72
CA ARG A 128 10.09 11.70 -10.75
C ARG A 128 9.08 12.65 -11.38
N SER A 129 8.89 12.52 -12.68
CA SER A 129 7.83 13.27 -13.36
C SER A 129 6.49 12.99 -12.66
N PRO A 130 5.62 14.01 -12.53
CA PRO A 130 4.27 13.82 -12.00
C PRO A 130 3.57 12.68 -12.73
N ASN A 131 2.99 11.74 -11.97
CA ASN A 131 2.25 10.63 -12.56
C ASN A 131 0.74 10.82 -12.39
N TYR A 132 -0.06 9.92 -12.98
CA TYR A 132 -1.52 9.99 -12.87
C TYR A 132 -2.04 9.92 -11.42
N THR A 133 -1.27 9.37 -10.49
CA THR A 133 -1.65 9.38 -9.07
C THR A 133 -1.46 10.77 -8.47
N ASP A 134 -0.37 11.47 -8.82
CA ASP A 134 -0.17 12.85 -8.35
C ASP A 134 -1.20 13.81 -8.93
N TRP A 135 -1.55 13.64 -10.22
CA TRP A 135 -2.70 14.32 -10.82
C TRP A 135 -3.98 14.11 -9.99
N MET A 136 -4.30 12.87 -9.63
CA MET A 136 -5.49 12.58 -8.82
C MET A 136 -5.39 13.16 -7.40
N LYS A 137 -4.21 13.13 -6.76
CA LYS A 137 -4.01 13.76 -5.45
C LYS A 137 -4.33 15.24 -5.52
N HIS A 138 -3.81 15.97 -6.50
CA HIS A 138 -4.12 17.40 -6.66
C HIS A 138 -5.63 17.64 -6.81
N ARG A 139 -6.33 16.79 -7.58
CA ARG A 139 -7.78 16.90 -7.73
C ARG A 139 -8.53 16.64 -6.44
N VAL A 140 -8.23 15.54 -5.75
CA VAL A 140 -8.93 15.12 -4.53
C VAL A 140 -8.61 16.05 -3.35
N ASP A 141 -7.39 16.56 -3.26
CA ASP A 141 -6.95 17.43 -2.17
C ASP A 141 -7.41 18.90 -2.35
N SER A 142 -7.95 19.26 -3.52
CA SER A 142 -8.58 20.58 -3.75
C SER A 142 -9.84 20.77 -2.90
N PRO A 143 -10.27 22.01 -2.59
CA PRO A 143 -11.51 22.26 -1.83
C PRO A 143 -12.72 21.56 -2.44
N ARG A 144 -12.90 21.68 -3.76
CA ARG A 144 -13.96 21.00 -4.53
C ARG A 144 -13.84 19.47 -4.48
N GLY A 145 -12.62 18.94 -4.60
CA GLY A 145 -12.37 17.50 -4.52
C GLY A 145 -12.72 16.92 -3.16
N LYS A 146 -12.38 17.63 -2.09
CA LYS A 146 -12.73 17.27 -0.71
C LYS A 146 -14.23 17.30 -0.46
N GLU A 147 -14.93 18.30 -0.99
CA GLU A 147 -16.39 18.39 -0.94
C GLU A 147 -17.04 17.20 -1.65
N ILE A 148 -16.67 16.95 -2.91
CA ILE A 148 -17.15 15.80 -3.69
C ILE A 148 -16.88 14.48 -2.94
N TYR A 149 -15.67 14.31 -2.41
CA TYR A 149 -15.31 13.12 -1.65
C TYR A 149 -16.11 12.97 -0.35
N SER A 150 -16.46 14.08 0.32
CA SER A 150 -17.23 14.05 1.56
C SER A 150 -18.64 13.47 1.37
N HIS A 151 -19.27 13.68 0.21
CA HIS A 151 -20.57 13.08 -0.13
C HIS A 151 -20.55 11.55 -0.14
N ARG A 152 -19.37 10.91 -0.19
CA ARG A 152 -19.25 9.45 -0.08
C ARG A 152 -19.91 8.93 1.20
N MET A 153 -19.81 9.68 2.30
CA MET A 153 -20.39 9.32 3.60
C MET A 153 -21.92 9.24 3.57
N SER A 154 -22.60 10.10 2.80
CA SER A 154 -24.06 10.09 2.72
C SER A 154 -24.61 9.22 1.59
N VAL A 155 -23.85 9.05 0.50
CA VAL A 155 -24.35 8.36 -0.70
C VAL A 155 -24.07 6.86 -0.68
N VAL A 156 -22.81 6.44 -0.52
CA VAL A 156 -22.42 5.03 -0.73
C VAL A 156 -22.13 4.28 0.56
N GLU A 157 -21.62 4.95 1.60
CA GLU A 157 -21.33 4.28 2.88
C GLU A 157 -22.56 3.64 3.53
N PRO A 158 -23.77 4.26 3.53
CA PRO A 158 -24.97 3.63 4.09
C PRO A 158 -25.39 2.38 3.31
N VAL A 159 -25.19 2.37 1.98
CA VAL A 159 -25.50 1.23 1.11
C VAL A 159 -24.62 0.04 1.48
N PHE A 160 -23.31 0.24 1.56
CA PHE A 160 -22.37 -0.81 1.95
C PHE A 160 -22.53 -1.23 3.42
N GLY A 161 -22.87 -0.29 4.30
CA GLY A 161 -23.17 -0.58 5.71
C GLY A 161 -24.39 -1.49 5.85
N ASN A 162 -25.49 -1.17 5.17
CA ASN A 162 -26.69 -2.01 5.19
C ASN A 162 -26.40 -3.40 4.59
N ILE A 163 -25.86 -3.47 3.37
CA ILE A 163 -25.59 -4.76 2.70
C ILE A 163 -24.59 -5.62 3.49
N GLY A 164 -23.48 -5.02 3.93
CA GLY A 164 -22.38 -5.74 4.58
C GLY A 164 -22.68 -6.10 6.04
N THR A 165 -23.20 -5.16 6.83
CA THR A 165 -23.40 -5.34 8.27
C THR A 165 -24.82 -5.80 8.60
N THR A 166 -25.85 -5.11 8.12
CA THR A 166 -27.25 -5.45 8.44
C THR A 166 -27.71 -6.72 7.73
N LYS A 167 -27.45 -6.84 6.42
CA LYS A 167 -27.79 -8.03 5.62
C LYS A 167 -26.70 -9.10 5.60
N ARG A 168 -25.57 -8.84 6.29
CA ARG A 168 -24.48 -9.81 6.54
C ARG A 168 -23.79 -10.35 5.29
N LEU A 169 -23.81 -9.64 4.15
CA LEU A 169 -23.04 -10.00 2.96
C LEU A 169 -21.61 -9.47 3.04
N ASN A 170 -20.83 -9.99 3.99
CA ASN A 170 -19.41 -9.66 4.13
C ASN A 170 -18.49 -10.49 3.22
N ARG A 171 -19.02 -11.55 2.59
CA ARG A 171 -18.37 -12.39 1.58
C ARG A 171 -19.39 -12.93 0.59
N PHE A 172 -19.00 -13.09 -0.67
CA PHE A 172 -19.83 -13.78 -1.64
C PHE A 172 -19.86 -15.29 -1.34
N SER A 173 -21.05 -15.89 -1.37
CA SER A 173 -21.24 -17.32 -1.10
C SER A 173 -21.16 -18.17 -2.37
N LEU A 174 -21.18 -17.55 -3.54
CA LEU A 174 -21.12 -18.21 -4.84
C LEU A 174 -19.74 -18.05 -5.49
N ARG A 175 -19.39 -18.98 -6.39
CA ARG A 175 -18.17 -18.89 -7.21
C ARG A 175 -18.52 -18.64 -8.68
N GLY A 176 -17.67 -17.86 -9.34
CA GLY A 176 -17.81 -17.50 -10.75
C GLY A 176 -18.55 -16.18 -10.95
N LYS A 177 -18.05 -15.35 -11.87
CA LYS A 177 -18.50 -13.98 -12.12
C LYS A 177 -20.02 -13.88 -12.31
N LYS A 178 -20.61 -14.77 -13.11
CA LYS A 178 -22.06 -14.77 -13.39
C LYS A 178 -22.91 -14.97 -12.11
N LYS A 179 -22.53 -15.93 -11.27
CA LYS A 179 -23.25 -16.23 -10.03
C LYS A 179 -23.06 -15.12 -8.98
N ILE A 180 -21.82 -14.65 -8.82
CA ILE A 180 -21.49 -13.52 -7.93
C ILE A 180 -22.26 -12.25 -8.33
N GLN A 181 -22.33 -11.96 -9.63
CA GLN A 181 -23.10 -10.82 -10.15
C GLN A 181 -24.59 -10.93 -9.79
N GLY A 182 -25.20 -12.10 -9.97
CA GLY A 182 -26.60 -12.32 -9.60
C GLY A 182 -26.84 -12.16 -8.08
N GLN A 183 -25.95 -12.70 -7.25
CA GLN A 183 -25.99 -12.49 -5.80
C GLN A 183 -25.90 -11.00 -5.45
N TRP A 184 -24.95 -10.28 -6.03
CA TRP A 184 -24.78 -8.85 -5.78
C TRP A 184 -26.02 -8.04 -6.17
N GLN A 185 -26.56 -8.28 -7.37
CA GLN A 185 -27.77 -7.61 -7.86
C GLN A 185 -28.98 -7.87 -6.97
N LEU A 186 -29.15 -9.10 -6.46
CA LEU A 186 -30.23 -9.43 -5.53
C LEU A 186 -30.12 -8.63 -4.22
N TYR A 187 -28.92 -8.50 -3.65
CA TYR A 187 -28.71 -7.69 -2.45
C TYR A 187 -28.94 -6.20 -2.70
N CYS A 188 -28.54 -5.68 -3.86
CA CYS A 188 -28.86 -4.31 -4.27
C CYS A 188 -30.38 -4.09 -4.39
N LEU A 189 -31.11 -5.07 -4.96
CA LEU A 189 -32.57 -5.00 -5.06
C LEU A 189 -33.22 -4.97 -3.68
N VAL A 190 -32.84 -5.87 -2.78
CA VAL A 190 -33.34 -5.90 -1.39
C VAL A 190 -33.08 -4.57 -0.68
N HIS A 191 -31.87 -4.02 -0.82
CA HIS A 191 -31.52 -2.71 -0.27
C HIS A 191 -32.44 -1.59 -0.79
N ASN A 192 -32.69 -1.56 -2.10
CA ASN A 192 -33.53 -0.55 -2.73
C ASN A 192 -35.00 -0.68 -2.31
N ILE A 193 -35.55 -1.89 -2.25
CA ILE A 193 -36.92 -2.15 -1.79
C ILE A 193 -37.08 -1.69 -0.34
N GLU A 194 -36.14 -2.05 0.54
CA GLU A 194 -36.15 -1.61 1.94
C GLU A 194 -36.08 -0.09 2.07
N LYS A 195 -35.28 0.58 1.22
CA LYS A 195 -35.21 2.04 1.20
C LYS A 195 -36.54 2.67 0.78
N LEU A 196 -37.18 2.14 -0.27
CA LEU A 196 -38.48 2.62 -0.74
C LEU A 196 -39.59 2.38 0.28
N ALA A 197 -39.60 1.22 0.94
CA ALA A 197 -40.60 0.89 1.95
C ALA A 197 -40.53 1.83 3.17
N ASN A 198 -39.32 2.20 3.61
CA ASN A 198 -39.13 3.04 4.80
C ASN A 198 -39.16 4.54 4.51
N TYR A 199 -38.72 4.96 3.32
CA TYR A 199 -38.49 6.38 3.00
C TYR A 199 -39.15 6.86 1.71
N GLY A 200 -39.86 5.99 0.99
CA GLY A 200 -40.45 6.33 -0.30
C GLY A 200 -41.51 7.44 -0.23
N GLN A 201 -42.20 7.56 0.91
CA GLN A 201 -43.20 8.61 1.13
C GLN A 201 -42.59 9.96 1.56
N LEU A 202 -41.37 9.98 2.10
CA LEU A 202 -40.69 11.21 2.52
C LEU A 202 -40.16 12.03 1.33
N ALA A 203 -40.13 11.44 0.14
CA ALA A 203 -39.68 12.07 -1.09
C ALA A 203 -40.84 12.55 -1.99
N ALA A 204 -42.10 12.38 -1.54
CA ALA A 204 -43.31 12.78 -2.25
C ALA A 204 -43.81 14.15 -1.80
#